data_AF-A0A7V6N9L1-F1
#
_entry.id   AF-A0A7V6N9L1-F1
#
_cell.length_a   1.000
_cell.length_b   1.000
_cell.length_c   1.000
_cell.angle_alpha   90.00
_cell.angle_beta   90.00
_cell.angle_gamma   90.00
#
_symmetry.space_group_name_H-M   'P 1'
#
loop_
_entity.id
_entity.type
_entity.pdbx_description
1 polymer ?
#
loop_
_entity_poly.entity_id
_entity_poly.type
_entity_poly.pdbx_seq_one_letter_code
_entity_poly.pdbx_strand_id
1 'polypeptide(L)'
;MRKILCLILLIIPLTMLAQDMDTLSVDLEYYTTAQIDSIFQAREQEVVSDYGFKTTDTLLQVAEKLEMENSKLGKWKSAMGLEAENESLNSMSLSSLGITPYKAYLAHQTALHNFDETSTLAQISRTFSIPIKKLKNLMGFKVKNQEHHSIQLLGKSVEEVIEIIEDYQETVHNYGWAVTLVGMLVVFSALIITSIVISQLIYLNREKKPKKDSSKPVAASDAKPAAKAADTAKDPEKDSVIAAITALHLYKKDLEERRKLALTFRRTQTNQWRASAILSMPNREMNSYRRK
;
A
#
# COMPACT_ATOMS: atom_id res chain seq x y z
N MET A 1 -36.74 28.27 41.35
CA MET A 1 -36.35 29.60 40.85
C MET A 1 -34.95 29.61 40.22
N ARG A 2 -33.84 29.50 40.97
CA ARG A 2 -32.46 29.59 40.42
C ARG A 2 -32.10 28.59 39.30
N LYS A 3 -32.55 27.33 39.41
CA LYS A 3 -32.26 26.29 38.40
C LYS A 3 -32.97 26.52 37.05
N ILE A 4 -34.15 27.14 37.08
CA ILE A 4 -34.93 27.46 35.87
C ILE A 4 -34.30 28.66 35.15
N LEU A 5 -33.81 29.65 35.91
CA LEU A 5 -33.13 30.81 35.38
C LEU A 5 -31.81 30.43 34.66
N CYS A 6 -31.03 29.50 35.22
CA CYS A 6 -29.82 28.99 34.55
C CYS A 6 -30.13 28.23 33.26
N LEU A 7 -31.27 27.53 33.18
CA LEU A 7 -31.65 26.75 32.00
C LEU A 7 -32.09 27.68 30.85
N ILE A 8 -32.83 28.76 31.18
CA ILE A 8 -33.21 29.80 30.20
C ILE A 8 -31.96 30.55 29.69
N LEU A 9 -31.00 30.85 30.56
CA LEU A 9 -29.76 31.54 30.19
C LEU A 9 -28.84 30.70 29.27
N LEU A 10 -28.97 29.37 29.29
CA LEU A 10 -28.24 28.44 28.42
C LEU A 10 -28.91 28.26 27.05
N ILE A 11 -30.22 28.52 26.94
CA ILE A 11 -30.96 28.42 25.67
C ILE A 11 -30.70 29.62 24.77
N ILE A 12 -30.54 30.82 25.33
CA ILE A 12 -30.30 32.07 24.58
C ILE A 12 -29.05 32.00 23.66
N PRO A 13 -27.87 31.51 24.10
CA PRO A 13 -26.73 31.35 23.21
C PRO A 13 -26.92 30.24 22.18
N LEU A 14 -27.66 29.17 22.49
CA LEU A 14 -27.96 28.11 21.51
C LEU A 14 -28.90 28.60 20.39
N THR A 15 -29.86 29.46 20.70
CA THR A 15 -30.77 30.03 19.69
C THR A 15 -30.09 31.07 18.82
N MET A 16 -29.14 31.85 19.37
CA MET A 16 -28.34 32.80 18.57
C MET A 16 -27.38 32.03 17.63
N LEU A 17 -26.76 30.94 18.10
CA LEU A 17 -25.89 30.10 17.27
C LEU A 17 -26.64 29.35 16.16
N ALA A 18 -27.93 29.05 16.36
CA ALA A 18 -28.78 28.41 15.35
C ALA A 18 -29.27 29.40 14.28
N GLN A 19 -29.55 30.65 14.66
CA GLN A 19 -29.95 31.69 13.70
C GLN A 19 -28.79 32.10 12.78
N ASP A 20 -27.56 32.19 13.30
CA ASP A 20 -26.39 32.50 12.48
C ASP A 20 -26.05 31.37 11.46
N MET A 21 -26.40 30.11 11.75
CA MET A 21 -26.15 28.98 10.84
C MET A 21 -27.17 28.91 9.68
N ASP A 22 -28.42 29.33 9.92
CA ASP A 22 -29.45 29.36 8.87
C ASP A 22 -29.33 30.61 7.98
N THR A 23 -28.86 31.75 8.51
CA THR A 23 -28.63 32.95 7.68
C THR A 23 -27.35 32.87 6.85
N LEU A 24 -26.33 32.13 7.31
CA LEU A 24 -25.06 31.99 6.59
C LEU A 24 -25.11 30.93 5.47
N SER A 25 -26.08 30.02 5.51
CA SER A 25 -26.32 29.05 4.43
C SER A 25 -27.17 29.62 3.30
N VAL A 26 -28.12 30.50 3.61
CA VAL A 26 -29.02 31.12 2.60
C VAL A 26 -28.31 32.21 1.78
N ASP A 27 -27.39 32.98 2.38
CA ASP A 27 -26.66 34.03 1.65
C ASP A 27 -25.53 33.49 0.74
N LEU A 28 -25.05 32.27 0.96
CA LEU A 28 -23.98 31.69 0.13
C LEU A 28 -24.51 31.07 -1.18
N GLU A 29 -25.80 30.72 -1.27
CA GLU A 29 -26.36 30.15 -2.50
C GLU A 29 -26.78 31.22 -3.52
N TYR A 30 -27.21 32.41 -3.09
CA TYR A 30 -27.67 33.47 -4.00
C TYR A 30 -26.55 34.32 -4.62
N TYR A 31 -25.36 34.36 -4.02
CA TYR A 31 -24.19 35.07 -4.56
C TYR A 31 -23.43 34.29 -5.64
N THR A 32 -23.85 33.08 -5.99
CA THR A 32 -23.02 32.17 -6.81
C THR A 32 -23.37 32.19 -8.28
N THR A 33 -24.64 32.13 -8.70
CA THR A 33 -24.97 31.87 -10.12
C THR A 33 -24.56 33.02 -11.06
N ALA A 34 -24.88 34.26 -10.73
CA ALA A 34 -24.55 35.40 -11.59
C ALA A 34 -23.04 35.69 -11.67
N GLN A 35 -22.30 35.47 -10.58
CA GLN A 35 -20.84 35.61 -10.57
C GLN A 35 -20.18 34.46 -11.33
N ILE A 36 -20.67 33.24 -11.16
CA ILE A 36 -20.22 32.06 -11.91
C ILE A 36 -20.48 32.23 -13.41
N ASP A 37 -21.66 32.70 -13.80
CA ASP A 37 -21.99 32.96 -15.21
C ASP A 37 -21.08 34.04 -15.81
N SER A 38 -20.77 35.09 -15.05
CA SER A 38 -19.80 36.11 -15.47
C SER A 38 -18.38 35.54 -15.64
N ILE A 39 -17.96 34.63 -14.78
CA ILE A 39 -16.64 33.97 -14.88
C ILE A 39 -16.61 33.05 -16.11
N PHE A 40 -17.66 32.25 -16.32
CA PHE A 40 -17.75 31.38 -17.49
C PHE A 40 -17.76 32.18 -18.79
N GLN A 41 -18.49 33.29 -18.84
CA GLN A 41 -18.53 34.16 -20.02
C GLN A 41 -17.18 34.83 -20.29
N ALA A 42 -16.47 35.28 -19.25
CA ALA A 42 -15.12 35.82 -19.39
C ALA A 42 -14.15 34.76 -19.92
N ARG A 43 -14.20 33.54 -19.38
CA ARG A 43 -13.37 32.42 -19.85
C ARG A 43 -13.71 31.99 -21.27
N GLU A 44 -14.97 32.03 -21.66
CA GLU A 44 -15.36 31.75 -23.04
C GLU A 44 -14.73 32.74 -24.02
N GLN A 45 -14.67 34.02 -23.66
CA GLN A 45 -14.00 35.04 -24.47
C GLN A 45 -12.49 34.82 -24.56
N GLU A 46 -11.85 34.43 -23.46
CA GLU A 46 -10.42 34.08 -23.44
C GLU A 46 -10.11 32.85 -24.31
N VAL A 47 -10.92 31.79 -24.22
CA VAL A 47 -10.73 30.61 -25.07
C VAL A 47 -10.90 30.95 -26.55
N VAL A 48 -11.87 31.79 -26.89
CA VAL A 48 -12.08 32.26 -28.26
C VAL A 48 -10.90 33.12 -28.74
N SER A 49 -10.30 33.94 -27.87
CA SER A 49 -9.12 34.74 -28.24
C SER A 49 -7.86 33.91 -28.41
N ASP A 50 -7.65 32.93 -27.53
CA ASP A 50 -6.39 32.20 -27.42
C ASP A 50 -6.30 31.08 -28.46
N TYR A 51 -7.41 30.39 -28.72
CA TYR A 51 -7.46 29.24 -29.64
C TYR A 51 -8.20 29.52 -30.94
N GLY A 52 -8.89 30.67 -31.06
CA GLY A 52 -9.44 31.14 -32.33
C GLY A 52 -10.59 30.32 -32.92
N PHE A 53 -11.26 29.47 -32.12
CA PHE A 53 -12.44 28.72 -32.56
C PHE A 53 -13.75 29.34 -32.05
N LYS A 54 -14.77 29.34 -32.90
CA LYS A 54 -16.07 29.98 -32.65
C LYS A 54 -17.18 28.92 -32.55
N THR A 55 -18.35 29.33 -32.07
CA THR A 55 -19.57 28.49 -32.02
C THR A 55 -20.06 28.02 -33.40
N THR A 56 -19.59 28.64 -34.47
CA THR A 56 -19.90 28.25 -35.86
C THR A 56 -19.03 27.12 -36.39
N ASP A 57 -17.89 26.86 -35.75
CA ASP A 57 -16.91 25.89 -36.24
C ASP A 57 -17.40 24.46 -36.00
N THR A 58 -17.05 23.56 -36.92
CA THR A 58 -17.41 22.14 -36.81
C THR A 58 -16.53 21.43 -35.79
N LEU A 59 -17.01 20.32 -35.22
CA LEU A 59 -16.21 19.54 -34.26
C LEU A 59 -14.83 19.13 -34.81
N LEU A 60 -14.74 18.79 -36.11
CA LEU A 60 -13.45 18.48 -36.74
C LEU A 60 -12.52 19.70 -36.82
N GLN A 61 -13.05 20.86 -37.19
CA GLN A 61 -12.26 22.09 -37.26
C GLN A 61 -11.77 22.52 -35.87
N VAL A 62 -12.60 22.34 -34.84
CA VAL A 62 -12.23 22.62 -33.45
C VAL A 62 -11.16 21.62 -32.98
N ALA A 63 -11.31 20.33 -33.29
CA ALA A 63 -10.31 19.32 -32.97
C ALA A 63 -8.96 19.58 -33.65
N GLU A 64 -8.97 20.03 -34.91
CA GLU A 64 -7.79 20.41 -35.67
C GLU A 64 -7.10 21.64 -35.07
N LYS A 65 -7.86 22.69 -34.72
CA LYS A 65 -7.35 23.89 -34.06
C LYS A 65 -6.79 23.63 -32.66
N LEU A 66 -7.31 22.62 -31.97
CA LEU A 66 -6.80 22.15 -30.67
C LEU A 66 -5.67 21.10 -30.81
N GLU A 67 -5.19 20.85 -32.04
CA GLU A 67 -4.11 19.89 -32.34
C GLU A 67 -4.35 18.49 -31.76
N MET A 68 -5.62 18.04 -31.74
CA MET A 68 -5.96 16.77 -31.13
C MET A 68 -5.54 15.57 -31.99
N GLU A 69 -4.95 14.56 -31.34
CA GLU A 69 -4.75 13.26 -31.97
C GLU A 69 -6.09 12.56 -32.27
N ASN A 70 -6.22 11.99 -33.47
CA ASN A 70 -7.40 11.22 -33.89
C ASN A 70 -7.76 10.08 -32.92
N SER A 71 -6.78 9.53 -32.20
CA SER A 71 -6.96 8.48 -31.18
C SER A 71 -7.78 8.94 -29.97
N LYS A 72 -7.80 10.25 -29.67
CA LYS A 72 -8.46 10.86 -28.51
C LYS A 72 -9.80 11.51 -28.85
N LEU A 73 -10.15 11.58 -30.14
CA LEU A 73 -11.40 12.19 -30.62
C LEU A 73 -12.65 11.53 -30.00
N GLY A 74 -12.66 10.21 -29.85
CA GLY A 74 -13.76 9.49 -29.20
C GLY A 74 -13.92 9.85 -27.72
N LYS A 75 -12.79 9.98 -26.99
CA LYS A 75 -12.80 10.40 -25.57
C LYS A 75 -13.27 11.85 -25.42
N TRP A 76 -12.86 12.72 -26.33
CA TRP A 76 -13.28 14.12 -26.37
C TRP A 76 -14.79 14.27 -26.58
N LYS A 77 -15.37 13.52 -27.52
CA LYS A 77 -16.83 13.46 -27.70
C LYS A 77 -17.54 12.96 -26.44
N SER A 78 -17.06 11.87 -25.84
CA SER A 78 -17.63 11.35 -24.59
C SER A 78 -17.56 12.38 -23.46
N ALA A 79 -16.47 13.13 -23.35
CA ALA A 79 -16.31 14.19 -22.34
C ALA A 79 -17.29 15.36 -22.54
N MET A 80 -17.72 15.62 -23.78
CA MET A 80 -18.78 16.59 -24.07
C MET A 80 -20.20 16.06 -23.83
N GLY A 81 -20.35 14.75 -23.59
CA GLY A 81 -21.64 14.06 -23.49
C GLY A 81 -22.22 13.62 -24.84
N LEU A 82 -21.37 13.52 -25.87
CA LEU A 82 -21.75 13.07 -27.21
C LEU A 82 -21.41 11.60 -27.42
N GLU A 83 -22.08 10.96 -28.37
CA GLU A 83 -21.79 9.59 -28.79
C GLU A 83 -20.42 9.51 -29.48
N ALA A 84 -19.49 8.74 -28.89
CA ALA A 84 -18.11 8.65 -29.37
C ALA A 84 -17.99 8.11 -30.81
N GLU A 85 -18.82 7.12 -31.15
CA GLU A 85 -18.77 6.37 -32.41
C GLU A 85 -19.57 7.06 -33.53
N ASN A 86 -20.37 8.08 -33.21
CA ASN A 86 -21.22 8.72 -34.19
C ASN A 86 -20.42 9.72 -35.04
N GLU A 87 -20.13 9.33 -36.28
CA GLU A 87 -19.38 10.14 -37.24
C GLU A 87 -20.18 11.33 -37.77
N SER A 88 -21.52 11.28 -37.75
CA SER A 88 -22.34 12.38 -38.26
C SER A 88 -22.15 13.68 -37.47
N LEU A 89 -21.89 13.55 -36.17
CA LEU A 89 -21.63 14.67 -35.25
C LEU A 89 -20.36 15.45 -35.60
N ASN A 90 -19.39 14.83 -36.30
CA ASN A 90 -18.13 15.47 -36.68
C ASN A 90 -18.32 16.71 -37.57
N SER A 91 -19.37 16.68 -38.40
CA SER A 91 -19.70 17.73 -39.35
C SER A 91 -20.59 18.83 -38.75
N MET A 92 -21.13 18.62 -37.55
CA MET A 92 -22.00 19.56 -36.87
C MET A 92 -21.19 20.68 -36.22
N SER A 93 -21.75 21.90 -36.23
CA SER A 93 -21.17 23.05 -35.54
C SER A 93 -21.40 22.97 -34.03
N LEU A 94 -20.53 23.59 -33.25
CA LEU A 94 -20.67 23.67 -31.79
C LEU A 94 -22.03 24.24 -31.37
N SER A 95 -22.52 25.28 -32.06
CA SER A 95 -23.84 25.88 -31.85
C SER A 95 -24.99 24.90 -32.10
N SER A 96 -24.92 24.08 -33.16
CA SER A 96 -25.95 23.09 -33.45
C SER A 96 -26.02 21.97 -32.40
N LEU A 97 -24.91 21.71 -31.72
CA LEU A 97 -24.80 20.73 -30.64
C LEU A 97 -25.11 21.34 -29.27
N GLY A 98 -25.37 22.65 -29.18
CA GLY A 98 -25.58 23.36 -27.91
C GLY A 98 -24.32 23.35 -27.02
N ILE A 99 -23.13 23.26 -27.61
CA ILE A 99 -21.85 23.20 -26.90
C ILE A 99 -21.19 24.57 -26.98
N THR A 100 -20.78 25.11 -25.84
CA THR A 100 -19.99 26.35 -25.79
C THR A 100 -18.52 26.06 -26.12
N PRO A 101 -17.77 27.03 -26.69
CA PRO A 101 -16.34 26.91 -26.92
C PRO A 101 -15.57 26.54 -25.65
N TYR A 102 -15.95 27.12 -24.51
CA TYR A 102 -15.37 26.78 -23.22
C TYR A 102 -15.60 25.32 -22.82
N LYS A 103 -16.81 24.78 -23.04
CA LYS A 103 -17.09 23.36 -22.78
C LYS A 103 -16.28 22.42 -23.69
N ALA A 104 -16.08 22.80 -24.95
CA ALA A 104 -15.24 22.04 -25.87
C ALA A 104 -13.77 22.01 -25.43
N TYR A 105 -13.29 23.13 -24.87
CA TYR A 105 -11.95 23.24 -24.29
C TYR A 105 -11.78 22.40 -23.01
N LEU A 106 -12.73 22.45 -22.08
CA LEU A 106 -12.70 21.60 -20.88
C LEU A 106 -12.73 20.10 -21.24
N ALA A 107 -13.53 19.73 -22.25
CA ALA A 107 -13.56 18.38 -22.75
C ALA A 107 -12.21 17.96 -23.35
N HIS A 108 -11.49 18.89 -23.98
CA HIS A 108 -10.14 18.64 -24.51
C HIS A 108 -9.15 18.35 -23.38
N GLN A 109 -9.13 19.19 -22.33
CA GLN A 109 -8.32 18.94 -21.12
C GLN A 109 -8.66 17.57 -20.50
N THR A 110 -9.95 17.26 -20.38
CA THR A 110 -10.42 15.97 -19.86
C THR A 110 -9.96 14.80 -20.72
N ALA A 111 -9.98 14.93 -22.05
CA ALA A 111 -9.56 13.88 -22.97
C ALA A 111 -8.04 13.63 -22.94
N LEU A 112 -7.24 14.67 -22.69
CA LEU A 112 -5.78 14.58 -22.57
C LEU A 112 -5.34 14.08 -21.19
N HIS A 113 -5.82 14.71 -20.13
CA HIS A 113 -5.27 14.56 -18.78
C HIS A 113 -6.20 13.79 -17.83
N ASN A 114 -7.42 13.44 -18.25
CA ASN A 114 -8.48 12.82 -17.43
C ASN A 114 -9.04 13.74 -16.32
N PHE A 115 -8.72 15.03 -16.34
CA PHE A 115 -9.30 16.06 -15.49
C PHE A 115 -9.28 17.41 -16.23
N ASP A 116 -10.00 18.38 -15.70
CA ASP A 116 -10.15 19.73 -16.26
C ASP A 116 -9.99 20.81 -15.18
N GLU A 117 -10.02 22.08 -15.57
CA GLU A 117 -9.96 23.23 -14.64
C GLU A 117 -11.06 23.23 -13.58
N THR A 118 -12.23 22.67 -13.90
CA THR A 118 -13.38 22.62 -12.99
C THR A 118 -13.32 21.46 -12.01
N SER A 119 -12.44 20.48 -12.26
CA SER A 119 -12.25 19.32 -11.40
C SER A 119 -11.77 19.70 -10.00
N THR A 120 -12.25 18.96 -9.01
CA THR A 120 -11.87 19.15 -7.60
C THR A 120 -10.60 18.37 -7.25
N LEU A 121 -9.85 18.82 -6.24
CA LEU A 121 -8.67 18.08 -5.74
C LEU A 121 -9.01 16.66 -5.31
N ALA A 122 -10.21 16.46 -4.77
CA ALA A 122 -10.69 15.13 -4.40
C ALA A 122 -10.86 14.21 -5.62
N GLN A 123 -11.33 14.73 -6.75
CA GLN A 123 -11.44 13.95 -8.00
C GLN A 123 -10.05 13.61 -8.55
N ILE A 124 -9.14 14.57 -8.65
CA ILE A 124 -7.77 14.37 -9.14
C ILE A 124 -7.05 13.32 -8.28
N SER A 125 -7.16 13.43 -6.96
CA SER A 125 -6.62 12.46 -6.02
C SER A 125 -7.11 11.04 -6.27
N ARG A 126 -8.39 10.87 -6.60
CA ARG A 126 -8.96 9.55 -6.91
C ARG A 126 -8.47 9.04 -8.26
N THR A 127 -8.45 9.89 -9.29
CA THR A 127 -8.01 9.51 -10.65
C THR A 127 -6.57 9.04 -10.66
N PHE A 128 -5.66 9.76 -9.99
CA PHE A 128 -4.23 9.43 -9.96
C PHE A 128 -3.79 8.61 -8.74
N SER A 129 -4.72 8.21 -7.88
CA SER A 129 -4.45 7.48 -6.63
C SER A 129 -3.42 8.17 -5.71
N ILE A 130 -3.35 9.50 -5.75
CA ILE A 130 -2.45 10.30 -4.92
C ILE A 130 -3.20 10.67 -3.64
N PRO A 131 -2.64 10.46 -2.43
CA PRO A 131 -3.30 10.89 -1.20
C PRO A 131 -3.56 12.40 -1.18
N ILE A 132 -4.81 12.81 -0.92
CA ILE A 132 -5.24 14.23 -0.90
C ILE A 132 -4.30 15.10 -0.06
N LYS A 133 -3.88 14.61 1.11
CA LYS A 133 -2.94 15.33 1.99
C LYS A 133 -1.60 15.61 1.33
N LYS A 134 -1.07 14.64 0.57
CA LYS A 134 0.21 14.77 -0.12
C LYS A 134 0.09 15.72 -1.31
N LEU A 135 -0.97 15.57 -2.09
CA LEU A 135 -1.31 16.44 -3.21
C LEU A 135 -1.46 17.91 -2.77
N LYS A 136 -2.17 18.16 -1.67
CA LYS A 136 -2.28 19.51 -1.07
C LYS A 136 -0.92 20.07 -0.63
N ASN A 137 -0.09 19.24 -0.01
CA ASN A 137 1.23 19.66 0.44
C ASN A 137 2.14 20.01 -0.75
N LEU A 138 2.09 19.24 -1.84
CA LEU A 138 2.86 19.53 -3.05
C LEU A 138 2.42 20.83 -3.73
N MET A 139 1.12 21.14 -3.72
CA MET A 139 0.60 22.42 -4.20
C MET A 139 0.84 23.60 -3.24
N GLY A 140 1.46 23.37 -2.08
CA GLY A 140 1.75 24.42 -1.09
C GLY A 140 0.55 24.83 -0.21
N PHE A 141 -0.56 24.09 -0.26
CA PHE A 141 -1.76 24.40 0.51
C PHE A 141 -1.68 23.86 1.94
N LYS A 142 -1.71 24.75 2.94
CA LYS A 142 -1.67 24.41 4.37
C LYS A 142 -3.06 24.27 5.02
N VAL A 143 -4.14 24.65 4.33
CA VAL A 143 -5.49 24.77 4.91
C VAL A 143 -6.31 23.48 4.76
N LYS A 144 -7.09 23.13 5.79
CA LYS A 144 -7.83 21.85 5.85
C LYS A 144 -9.00 21.72 4.86
N ASN A 145 -9.65 22.79 4.43
CA ASN A 145 -10.97 22.71 3.76
C ASN A 145 -10.99 23.00 2.24
N GLN A 146 -9.88 22.81 1.53
CA GLN A 146 -9.78 23.14 0.10
C GLN A 146 -10.06 21.98 -0.87
N GLU A 147 -10.59 20.86 -0.36
CA GLU A 147 -10.70 19.60 -1.11
C GLU A 147 -11.82 19.62 -2.16
N HIS A 148 -12.83 20.46 -1.95
CA HIS A 148 -13.98 20.64 -2.82
C HIS A 148 -13.87 21.84 -3.76
N HIS A 149 -12.76 22.59 -3.69
CA HIS A 149 -12.53 23.68 -4.64
C HIS A 149 -11.98 23.13 -5.94
N SER A 150 -12.43 23.71 -7.05
CA SER A 150 -11.88 23.45 -8.37
C SER A 150 -10.44 23.98 -8.46
N ILE A 151 -9.64 23.40 -9.36
CA ILE A 151 -8.27 23.87 -9.63
C ILE A 151 -8.27 25.36 -9.98
N GLN A 152 -9.28 25.81 -10.74
CA GLN A 152 -9.48 27.21 -11.11
C GLN A 152 -9.66 28.12 -9.89
N LEU A 153 -10.49 27.72 -8.92
CA LEU A 153 -10.73 28.49 -7.70
C LEU A 153 -9.49 28.59 -6.81
N LEU A 154 -8.55 27.65 -6.96
CA LEU A 154 -7.28 27.62 -6.24
C LEU A 154 -6.20 28.47 -6.92
N GLY A 155 -6.51 29.09 -8.07
CA GLY A 155 -5.59 29.97 -8.80
C GLY A 155 -4.40 29.22 -9.41
N LYS A 156 -4.57 27.92 -9.69
CA LYS A 156 -3.54 27.06 -10.29
C LYS A 156 -3.93 26.73 -11.74
N SER A 157 -2.93 26.64 -12.62
CA SER A 157 -3.17 26.16 -13.99
C SER A 157 -3.19 24.64 -14.03
N VAL A 158 -3.73 24.09 -15.11
CA VAL A 158 -3.77 22.63 -15.33
C VAL A 158 -2.34 22.09 -15.49
N GLU A 159 -1.46 22.84 -16.15
CA GLU A 159 -0.04 22.49 -16.37
C GLU A 159 0.73 22.37 -15.06
N GLU A 160 0.54 23.30 -14.12
CA GLU A 160 1.18 23.22 -12.80
C GLU A 160 0.74 21.97 -12.03
N VAL A 161 -0.52 21.57 -12.17
CA VAL A 161 -1.03 20.35 -11.53
C VAL A 161 -0.45 19.10 -12.18
N ILE A 162 -0.26 19.10 -13.50
CA ILE A 162 0.38 17.99 -14.23
C ILE A 162 1.83 17.81 -13.78
N GLU A 163 2.61 18.90 -13.73
CA GLU A 163 4.01 18.85 -13.29
C GLU A 163 4.13 18.25 -11.88
N ILE A 164 3.24 18.64 -10.97
CA ILE A 164 3.18 18.10 -9.60
C ILE A 164 2.84 16.60 -9.59
N ILE A 165 1.95 16.15 -10.47
CA ILE A 165 1.56 14.74 -10.57
C ILE A 165 2.73 13.92 -11.11
N GLU A 166 3.43 14.40 -12.12
CA GLU A 166 4.58 13.73 -12.73
C GLU A 166 5.74 13.62 -11.72
N ASP A 167 6.09 14.72 -11.04
CA ASP A 167 7.13 14.74 -9.99
C ASP A 167 6.79 13.75 -8.86
N TYR A 168 5.52 13.66 -8.47
CA TYR A 168 5.09 12.69 -7.47
C TYR A 168 5.26 11.24 -7.95
N GLN A 169 4.85 10.92 -9.18
CA GLN A 169 4.96 9.56 -9.71
C GLN A 169 6.42 9.13 -9.85
N GLU A 170 7.29 10.01 -10.34
CA GLU A 170 8.72 9.76 -10.43
C GLU A 170 9.33 9.52 -9.05
N THR A 171 8.99 10.37 -8.07
CA THR A 171 9.47 10.23 -6.68
C THR A 171 9.05 8.89 -6.08
N VAL A 172 7.80 8.47 -6.27
CA VAL A 172 7.29 7.20 -5.73
C VAL A 172 7.98 6.00 -6.39
N HIS A 173 8.18 6.04 -7.70
CA HIS A 173 8.85 4.96 -8.42
C HIS A 173 10.31 4.82 -7.98
N ASN A 174 11.03 5.94 -7.91
CA ASN A 174 12.42 5.98 -7.47
C ASN A 174 12.57 5.52 -6.01
N TYR A 175 11.65 5.92 -5.14
CA TYR A 175 11.62 5.46 -3.75
C TYR A 175 11.38 3.94 -3.66
N GLY A 176 10.43 3.40 -4.43
CA GLY A 176 10.16 1.96 -4.48
C GLY A 176 11.38 1.13 -4.93
N TRP A 177 12.06 1.59 -5.98
CA TRP A 177 13.31 0.97 -6.45
C TRP A 177 14.43 1.06 -5.41
N ALA A 178 14.62 2.22 -4.79
CA ALA A 178 15.64 2.39 -3.76
C ALA A 178 15.41 1.43 -2.58
N VAL A 179 14.16 1.33 -2.08
CA VAL A 179 13.82 0.44 -0.96
C VAL A 179 14.04 -1.03 -1.31
N THR A 180 13.63 -1.47 -2.50
CA THR A 180 13.82 -2.86 -2.92
C THR A 180 15.30 -3.20 -3.12
N LEU A 181 16.09 -2.28 -3.70
CA LEU A 181 17.53 -2.46 -3.88
C LEU A 181 18.25 -2.54 -2.53
N VAL A 182 17.95 -1.64 -1.59
CA VAL A 182 18.51 -1.69 -0.23
C VAL A 182 18.10 -2.98 0.48
N GLY A 183 16.82 -3.38 0.38
CA GLY A 183 16.34 -4.63 0.97
C GLY A 183 17.05 -5.87 0.39
N MET A 184 17.24 -5.92 -0.93
CA MET A 184 17.98 -6.98 -1.60
C MET A 184 19.44 -7.02 -1.13
N LEU A 185 20.11 -5.87 -1.05
CA LEU A 185 21.50 -5.78 -0.59
C LEU A 185 21.65 -6.29 0.85
N VAL A 186 20.73 -5.93 1.75
CA VAL A 186 20.73 -6.42 3.13
C VAL A 186 20.60 -7.94 3.17
N VAL A 187 19.66 -8.52 2.42
CA VAL A 187 19.49 -9.99 2.37
C VAL A 187 20.73 -10.68 1.81
N PHE A 188 21.30 -10.17 0.71
CA PHE A 188 22.54 -10.71 0.16
C PHE A 188 23.71 -10.62 1.14
N SER A 189 23.85 -9.51 1.86
CA SER A 189 24.92 -9.35 2.86
C SER A 189 24.78 -10.36 4.00
N ALA A 190 23.55 -10.61 4.47
CA ALA A 190 23.27 -11.61 5.49
C ALA A 190 23.60 -13.04 5.01
N LEU A 191 23.25 -13.37 3.76
CA LEU A 191 23.59 -14.66 3.15
C LEU A 191 25.10 -14.85 2.97
N ILE A 192 25.83 -13.80 2.60
CA ILE A 192 27.29 -13.84 2.50
C ILE A 192 27.92 -14.10 3.87
N ILE A 193 27.50 -13.37 4.91
CA ILE A 193 28.03 -13.54 6.27
C ILE A 193 27.76 -14.96 6.77
N THR A 194 26.53 -15.45 6.63
CA THR A 194 26.17 -16.82 7.04
C THR A 194 26.95 -17.87 6.26
N SER A 195 27.16 -17.68 4.95
CA SER A 195 28.01 -18.54 4.13
C SER A 195 29.45 -18.58 4.66
N ILE A 196 30.03 -17.43 5.00
CA ILE A 196 31.38 -17.35 5.57
C ILE A 196 31.46 -18.11 6.90
N VAL A 197 30.49 -17.91 7.80
CA VAL A 197 30.46 -18.59 9.12
C VAL A 197 30.38 -20.11 8.95
N ILE A 198 29.50 -20.60 8.06
CA ILE A 198 29.39 -22.03 7.76
C ILE A 198 30.71 -22.56 7.19
N SER A 199 31.33 -21.82 6.27
CA SER A 199 32.61 -22.21 5.65
C SER A 199 33.74 -22.33 6.68
N GLN A 200 33.82 -21.38 7.63
CA GLN A 200 34.78 -21.46 8.73
C GLN A 200 34.48 -22.62 9.69
N LEU A 201 33.20 -22.89 9.97
CA LEU A 201 32.78 -23.97 10.86
C LEU A 201 33.08 -25.35 10.25
N ILE A 202 32.90 -25.51 8.93
CA ILE A 202 33.31 -26.71 8.19
C ILE A 202 34.84 -26.88 8.20
N TYR A 203 35.60 -25.80 8.06
CA TYR A 203 37.06 -25.86 8.11
C TYR A 203 37.57 -26.32 9.49
N LEU A 204 36.97 -25.82 10.58
CA LEU A 204 37.29 -26.21 11.95
C LEU A 204 36.82 -27.63 12.30
N ASN A 205 35.69 -28.07 11.77
CA ASN A 205 35.15 -29.41 12.00
C ASN A 205 35.73 -30.47 11.04
N ARG A 206 36.72 -30.11 10.22
CA ARG A 206 37.36 -31.06 9.32
C ARG A 206 38.31 -31.93 10.13
N GLU A 207 37.86 -33.14 10.46
CA GLU A 207 38.75 -34.17 11.00
C GLU A 207 39.98 -34.29 10.10
N LYS A 208 41.17 -34.19 10.70
CA LYS A 208 42.45 -34.39 10.00
C LYS A 208 42.38 -35.76 9.33
N LYS A 209 42.20 -35.80 8.01
CA LYS A 209 42.39 -37.03 7.25
C LYS A 209 43.78 -37.57 7.63
N PRO A 210 43.91 -38.84 8.05
CA PRO A 210 45.21 -39.40 8.35
C PRO A 210 46.06 -39.24 7.09
N LYS A 211 47.23 -38.62 7.23
CA LYS A 211 48.23 -38.58 6.16
C LYS A 211 48.45 -40.04 5.76
N LYS A 212 48.04 -40.40 4.53
CA LYS A 212 48.48 -41.65 3.92
C LYS A 212 49.98 -41.48 3.73
N ASP A 213 50.77 -42.07 4.62
CA ASP A 213 52.20 -42.17 4.47
C ASP A 213 52.49 -42.86 3.13
N SER A 214 52.92 -42.05 2.18
CA SER A 214 53.45 -42.47 0.91
C SER A 214 54.86 -43.02 1.12
N SER A 215 54.97 -44.26 1.61
CA SER A 215 56.23 -44.99 1.60
C SER A 215 56.03 -46.50 1.71
N LYS A 216 55.84 -47.17 0.56
CA LYS A 216 56.49 -48.45 0.22
C LYS A 216 56.02 -48.95 -1.16
N PRO A 217 56.92 -49.14 -2.13
CA PRO A 217 56.62 -49.89 -3.34
C PRO A 217 57.27 -51.28 -3.32
N VAL A 218 56.69 -52.18 -4.11
CA VAL A 218 57.25 -53.40 -4.74
C VAL A 218 57.38 -54.71 -3.91
N ALA A 219 56.44 -55.61 -4.22
CA ALA A 219 56.56 -57.02 -4.65
C ALA A 219 57.31 -58.12 -3.86
N ALA A 220 56.78 -59.33 -4.10
CA ALA A 220 57.40 -60.66 -4.11
C ALA A 220 57.27 -61.55 -2.85
N SER A 221 56.41 -62.56 -3.02
CA SER A 221 56.60 -64.00 -2.73
C SER A 221 56.97 -64.51 -1.32
N ASP A 222 56.23 -65.55 -0.94
CA ASP A 222 56.62 -66.67 -0.08
C ASP A 222 56.73 -66.45 1.43
N ALA A 223 55.62 -66.73 2.14
CA ALA A 223 55.60 -67.72 3.23
C ALA A 223 54.16 -68.03 3.65
N LYS A 224 53.92 -69.33 3.84
CA LYS A 224 52.64 -70.03 4.09
C LYS A 224 52.10 -69.82 5.54
N PRO A 225 50.93 -70.38 5.90
CA PRO A 225 49.90 -69.76 6.73
C PRO A 225 49.84 -70.35 8.15
N ALA A 226 49.10 -69.72 9.07
CA ALA A 226 48.22 -70.41 10.03
C ALA A 226 47.65 -69.44 11.08
N ALA A 227 46.33 -69.52 11.22
CA ALA A 227 45.58 -69.58 12.48
C ALA A 227 45.95 -68.61 13.63
N LYS A 228 45.01 -67.72 13.97
CA LYS A 228 44.09 -67.93 15.10
C LYS A 228 43.13 -66.76 15.21
N ALA A 229 41.84 -67.05 14.97
CA ALA A 229 40.78 -66.37 15.69
C ALA A 229 41.04 -66.62 17.19
N ALA A 230 41.39 -65.57 17.91
CA ALA A 230 41.44 -65.57 19.36
C ALA A 230 40.36 -64.59 19.82
N ASP A 231 39.17 -65.15 20.06
CA ASP A 231 38.26 -64.63 21.07
C ASP A 231 39.07 -64.37 22.33
N THR A 232 39.38 -63.11 22.55
CA THR A 232 39.76 -62.60 23.86
C THR A 232 38.70 -61.57 24.18
N ALA A 233 37.82 -61.95 25.09
CA ALA A 233 36.98 -61.04 25.83
C ALA A 233 37.91 -59.99 26.47
N LYS A 234 38.20 -58.93 25.72
CA LYS A 234 38.76 -57.71 26.27
C LYS A 234 37.63 -57.08 27.05
N ASP A 235 37.82 -56.96 28.36
CA ASP A 235 36.95 -56.15 29.19
C ASP A 235 36.66 -54.84 28.44
N PRO A 236 35.39 -54.51 28.19
CA PRO A 236 35.07 -53.32 27.42
C PRO A 236 35.68 -52.13 28.14
N GLU A 237 36.48 -51.35 27.40
CA GLU A 237 37.18 -50.18 27.89
C GLU A 237 36.17 -49.31 28.66
N LYS A 238 36.46 -48.97 29.92
CA LYS A 238 35.49 -48.34 30.84
C LYS A 238 34.83 -47.12 30.20
N ASP A 239 35.57 -46.38 29.39
CA ASP A 239 35.11 -45.22 28.65
C ASP A 239 34.07 -45.57 27.58
N SER A 240 34.21 -46.70 26.89
CA SER A 240 33.22 -47.20 25.93
C SER A 240 31.92 -47.62 26.61
N VAL A 241 32.00 -48.20 27.81
CA VAL A 241 30.83 -48.58 28.61
C VAL A 241 30.14 -47.33 29.15
N ILE A 242 30.90 -46.35 29.66
CA ILE A 242 30.38 -45.06 30.13
C ILE A 242 29.73 -44.28 28.98
N ALA A 243 30.36 -44.26 27.80
CA ALA A 243 29.80 -43.64 26.59
C ALA A 243 28.49 -44.34 26.16
N ALA A 244 28.43 -45.66 26.19
CA ALA A 244 27.23 -46.40 25.86
C ALA A 244 26.09 -46.15 26.89
N ILE A 245 26.41 -46.12 28.19
CA ILE A 245 25.44 -45.85 29.26
C ILE A 245 24.92 -44.41 29.15
N THR A 246 25.80 -43.43 28.93
CA THR A 246 25.42 -42.03 28.77
C THR A 246 24.61 -41.79 27.50
N ALA A 247 24.98 -42.42 26.38
CA ALA A 247 24.18 -42.39 25.14
C ALA A 247 22.77 -42.97 25.36
N LEU A 248 22.65 -44.09 26.07
CA LEU A 248 21.36 -44.70 26.41
C LEU A 248 20.54 -43.80 27.35
N HIS A 249 21.19 -43.15 28.31
CA HIS A 249 20.52 -42.21 29.22
C HIS A 249 19.99 -40.97 28.48
N LEU A 250 20.81 -40.38 27.60
CA LEU A 250 20.40 -39.25 26.76
C LEU A 250 19.25 -39.61 25.83
N TYR A 251 19.28 -40.80 25.24
CA TYR A 251 18.21 -41.28 24.37
C TYR A 251 16.88 -41.44 25.11
N LYS A 252 16.91 -41.94 26.36
CA LYS A 252 15.71 -42.01 27.21
C LYS A 252 15.16 -40.62 27.53
N LYS A 253 16.03 -39.65 27.83
CA LYS A 253 15.64 -38.26 28.09
C LYS A 253 15.00 -37.60 26.88
N ASP A 254 15.58 -37.76 25.68
CA ASP A 254 15.01 -37.22 24.43
C ASP A 254 13.62 -37.83 24.13
N LEU A 255 13.44 -39.14 24.35
CA LEU A 255 12.12 -39.77 24.21
C LEU A 255 11.08 -39.24 25.20
N GLU A 256 11.47 -38.98 26.45
CA GLU A 256 10.58 -38.37 27.45
C GLU A 256 10.19 -36.93 27.05
N GLU A 257 11.15 -36.14 26.56
CA GLU A 257 10.90 -34.77 26.11
C GLU A 257 10.00 -34.73 24.88
N ARG A 258 10.23 -35.59 23.89
CA ARG A 258 9.34 -35.72 22.72
C ARG A 258 7.93 -36.12 23.10
N ARG A 259 7.77 -37.04 24.07
CA ARG A 259 6.44 -37.43 24.59
C ARG A 259 5.77 -36.26 25.32
N LYS A 260 6.52 -35.48 26.10
CA LYS A 260 6.00 -34.26 26.76
C LYS A 260 5.61 -33.20 25.73
N LEU A 261 6.42 -32.97 24.70
CA LEU A 261 6.11 -32.03 23.61
C LEU A 261 4.88 -32.47 22.82
N ALA A 262 4.74 -33.76 22.50
CA ALA A 262 3.55 -34.29 21.84
C ALA A 262 2.28 -34.10 22.70
N LEU A 263 2.39 -34.22 24.02
CA LEU A 263 1.30 -33.93 24.95
C LEU A 263 0.97 -32.43 25.02
N THR A 264 1.93 -31.53 24.79
CA THR A 264 1.66 -30.09 24.73
C THR A 264 1.04 -29.65 23.40
N PHE A 265 1.40 -30.27 22.28
CA PHE A 265 0.81 -29.96 20.96
C PHE A 265 -0.62 -30.48 20.79
N ARG A 266 -1.00 -31.57 21.48
CA ARG A 266 -2.38 -32.08 21.48
C ARG A 266 -3.31 -31.39 22.48
N ARG A 267 -2.83 -30.48 23.33
CA ARG A 267 -3.71 -29.62 24.12
C ARG A 267 -4.30 -28.58 23.18
N THR A 268 -5.62 -28.52 23.08
CA THR A 268 -6.31 -27.34 22.55
C THR A 268 -5.72 -26.12 23.25
N GLN A 269 -5.36 -25.07 22.49
CA GLN A 269 -4.90 -23.81 23.06
C GLN A 269 -6.03 -23.26 23.94
N THR A 270 -6.01 -23.61 25.22
CA THR A 270 -6.92 -23.06 26.21
C THR A 270 -6.44 -21.65 26.43
N ASN A 271 -7.16 -20.70 25.82
CA ASN A 271 -6.89 -19.28 25.95
C ASN A 271 -6.81 -18.95 27.44
N GLN A 272 -5.61 -18.61 27.94
CA GLN A 272 -5.37 -18.44 29.37
C GLN A 272 -6.26 -17.35 29.97
N TRP A 273 -6.69 -16.38 29.16
CA TRP A 273 -7.63 -15.33 29.54
C TRP A 273 -9.06 -15.85 29.77
N ARG A 274 -9.48 -16.89 29.05
CA ARG A 274 -10.78 -17.57 29.31
C ARG A 274 -10.68 -18.57 30.45
N ALA A 275 -9.54 -19.23 30.61
CA ALA A 275 -9.32 -20.19 31.70
C ALA A 275 -9.17 -19.48 33.06
N SER A 276 -8.52 -18.31 33.10
CA SER A 276 -8.38 -17.51 34.32
C SER A 276 -9.74 -17.02 34.82
N ALA A 277 -10.65 -16.60 33.93
CA ALA A 277 -12.00 -16.18 34.28
C ALA A 277 -12.84 -17.29 34.94
N ILE A 278 -12.59 -18.56 34.63
CA ILE A 278 -13.28 -19.71 35.23
C ILE A 278 -12.63 -20.12 36.57
N LEU A 279 -11.33 -19.87 36.74
CA LEU A 279 -10.58 -20.14 37.98
C LEU A 279 -10.70 -19.02 39.02
N SER A 280 -10.88 -17.77 38.59
CA SER A 280 -10.96 -16.59 39.47
C SER A 280 -12.38 -16.19 39.85
N MET A 281 -13.39 -17.03 39.58
CA MET A 281 -14.77 -16.75 39.99
C MET A 281 -14.93 -16.94 41.52
N PRO A 282 -15.33 -15.91 42.29
CA PRO A 282 -15.42 -15.98 43.74
C PRO A 282 -16.45 -16.98 44.30
N ASN A 283 -17.34 -17.53 43.45
CA ASN A 283 -18.40 -18.46 43.83
C ASN A 283 -18.32 -19.83 43.14
N ARG A 284 -17.12 -20.23 42.68
CA ARG A 284 -16.94 -21.49 41.92
C ARG A 284 -17.38 -22.73 42.70
N GLU A 285 -17.24 -22.72 44.02
CA GLU A 285 -17.51 -23.89 44.87
C GLU A 285 -19.01 -24.13 45.12
N MET A 286 -19.87 -23.12 44.93
CA MET A 286 -21.32 -23.28 45.10
C MET A 286 -22.00 -24.03 43.93
N ASN A 287 -21.40 -24.00 42.72
CA ASN A 287 -22.02 -24.58 41.52
C ASN A 287 -21.57 -26.02 41.20
N SER A 288 -20.56 -26.56 41.88
CA SER A 288 -20.07 -27.93 41.62
C SER A 288 -21.03 -29.02 42.13
N TYR A 289 -21.89 -28.70 43.10
CA TYR A 289 -22.81 -29.66 43.71
C TYR A 289 -24.11 -29.92 42.92
N ARG A 290 -24.38 -29.16 41.84
CA ARG A 290 -25.68 -29.21 41.13
C ARG A 290 -25.65 -30.01 39.82
N ARG A 291 -24.70 -30.93 39.66
CA ARG A 291 -24.74 -31.93 38.58
C ARG A 291 -24.39 -33.29 39.13
N LYS A 292 -25.41 -33.96 39.68
CA LYS A 292 -25.58 -35.40 39.56
C LYS A 292 -26.70 -35.63 38.55
#